data_AF-A0A3E0I0A7-F1
#
_entry.id   AF-A0A3E0I0A7-F1
#
_cell.length_a   1.000
_cell.length_b   1.000
_cell.length_c   1.000
_cell.angle_alpha   90.00
_cell.angle_beta   90.00
_cell.angle_gamma   90.00
#
_symmetry.space_group_name_H-M   'P 1'
#
loop_
_entity.id
_entity.type
_entity.pdbx_description
1 polymer ?
#
loop_
_entity_poly.entity_id
_entity_poly.type
_entity_poly.pdbx_seq_one_letter_code
_entity_poly.pdbx_strand_id
1 'polypeptide(L)'
;MIKRLFLAVPAGLLALTACSPSVATPPPPVVTTTAASAAAPTTTTTSATPASTTTATATPVASDNGCKPNPATAPVPTADPYGSVPAADQVRVSLSGAPSGTVKVDGAPVEVDMTVCNNSPVSYPNVGFVLVLDHCTCVAGPLPFAHGVVQRYDPATLKYVDVPLSYAGGGMDFLSAYTAQQPLPKGKSVTLRYWFVFAQDTISGKGGVRADVVTPDGPHDIGGAKLSFTVSH
;
A
#
# COMPACT_ATOMS: atom_id res chain seq x y z
N MET A 1 -14.30 13.62 -51.79
CA MET A 1 -12.88 13.71 -52.18
C MET A 1 -12.14 14.48 -51.10
N ILE A 2 -11.52 13.80 -50.14
CA ILE A 2 -10.78 14.44 -49.03
C ILE A 2 -9.34 13.93 -49.07
N LYS A 3 -8.43 14.90 -49.24
CA LYS A 3 -7.02 14.76 -49.57
C LYS A 3 -6.25 14.36 -48.31
N ARG A 4 -5.75 13.13 -48.26
CA ARG A 4 -4.88 12.64 -47.18
C ARG A 4 -3.48 13.22 -47.37
N LEU A 5 -3.01 14.02 -46.42
CA LEU A 5 -1.64 14.52 -46.37
C LEU A 5 -0.85 13.61 -45.42
N PHE A 6 0.00 12.75 -46.00
CA PHE A 6 1.01 12.00 -45.27
C PHE A 6 2.22 12.91 -45.06
N LEU A 7 2.55 13.24 -43.81
CA LEU A 7 3.87 13.77 -43.47
C LEU A 7 4.76 12.60 -43.01
N ALA A 8 5.79 12.34 -43.79
CA ALA A 8 6.88 11.44 -43.42
C ALA A 8 7.85 12.17 -42.49
N VAL A 9 8.16 11.57 -41.34
CA VAL A 9 9.23 12.03 -40.44
C VAL A 9 10.43 11.09 -40.62
N PRO A 10 11.65 11.61 -40.84
CA PRO A 10 12.82 10.79 -41.12
C PRO A 10 13.38 10.15 -39.84
N ALA A 11 13.79 8.89 -39.99
CA ALA A 11 14.55 8.14 -39.01
C ALA A 11 15.97 8.72 -38.89
N GLY A 12 16.27 9.36 -37.77
CA GLY A 12 17.61 9.78 -37.39
C GLY A 12 18.31 8.68 -36.59
N LEU A 13 19.24 7.97 -37.25
CA LEU A 13 20.25 7.12 -36.63
C LEU A 13 21.27 8.03 -35.91
N LEU A 14 21.48 7.86 -34.61
CA LEU A 14 22.60 8.46 -33.87
C LEU A 14 23.39 7.34 -33.18
N ALA A 15 24.64 7.21 -33.59
CA ALA A 15 25.61 6.24 -33.10
C ALA A 15 26.46 6.83 -31.96
N LEU A 16 26.67 6.00 -30.94
CA LEU A 16 27.84 5.83 -30.04
C LEU A 16 28.80 7.01 -29.79
N THR A 17 28.98 7.36 -28.52
CA THR A 17 30.31 7.53 -27.91
C THR A 17 30.27 7.20 -26.41
N ALA A 18 31.11 6.24 -26.01
CA ALA A 18 31.38 5.86 -24.64
C ALA A 18 32.44 6.79 -24.03
N CYS A 19 32.26 7.19 -22.77
CA CYS A 19 33.35 7.66 -21.90
C CYS A 19 33.02 7.30 -20.45
N SER A 20 33.64 6.23 -19.97
CA SER A 20 33.69 5.84 -18.55
C SER A 20 34.72 6.71 -17.81
N PRO A 21 34.38 7.33 -16.67
CA PRO A 21 35.37 7.73 -15.69
C PRO A 21 35.63 6.57 -14.71
N SER A 22 36.84 6.02 -14.76
CA SER A 22 37.42 5.18 -13.73
C SER A 22 37.47 5.93 -12.40
N VAL A 23 36.80 5.41 -11.36
CA VAL A 23 36.97 5.87 -9.99
C VAL A 23 37.94 4.92 -9.28
N ALA A 24 38.95 5.52 -8.65
CA ALA A 24 40.06 4.85 -8.00
C ALA A 24 39.63 4.04 -6.77
N THR A 25 40.18 2.82 -6.69
CA THR A 25 40.07 1.90 -5.57
C THR A 25 40.84 2.42 -4.35
N PRO A 26 40.23 2.49 -3.15
CA PRO A 26 40.96 2.77 -1.92
C PRO A 26 41.88 1.58 -1.52
N PRO A 27 43.03 1.84 -0.88
CA PRO A 27 43.95 0.79 -0.44
C PRO A 27 43.37 -0.06 0.69
N PRO A 28 43.73 -1.36 0.77
CA PRO A 28 43.28 -2.24 1.84
C PRO A 28 43.93 -1.88 3.20
N PRO A 29 43.23 -2.10 4.32
CA PRO A 29 43.80 -1.93 5.64
C PRO A 29 44.91 -2.96 5.93
N VAL A 30 46.02 -2.47 6.49
CA VAL A 30 47.10 -3.27 7.06
C VAL A 30 46.57 -3.96 8.32
N VAL A 31 46.49 -5.30 8.30
CA VAL A 31 46.17 -6.10 9.48
C VAL A 31 47.46 -6.76 9.95
N THR A 32 47.88 -6.37 11.15
CA THR A 32 49.03 -6.90 11.88
C THR A 32 48.78 -8.35 12.26
N THR A 33 49.65 -9.25 11.82
CA THR A 33 49.65 -10.66 12.20
C THR A 33 50.17 -10.82 13.63
N THR A 34 49.36 -11.39 14.53
CA THR A 34 49.85 -11.97 15.78
C THR A 34 49.35 -13.41 15.83
N ALA A 35 50.27 -14.36 15.76
CA ALA A 35 49.99 -15.79 15.88
C ALA A 35 50.30 -16.23 17.32
N ALA A 36 49.38 -16.96 17.96
CA ALA A 36 49.73 -17.99 18.94
C ALA A 36 48.54 -18.92 19.29
N SER A 37 48.77 -20.19 18.99
CA SER A 37 48.46 -21.43 19.74
C SER A 37 47.01 -21.93 19.96
N ALA A 38 46.74 -23.03 19.26
CA ALA A 38 46.01 -24.26 19.59
C ALA A 38 45.12 -24.36 20.86
N ALA A 39 43.86 -24.75 20.63
CA ALA A 39 43.23 -25.95 21.22
C ALA A 39 41.88 -26.23 20.53
N ALA A 40 41.62 -27.49 20.14
CA ALA A 40 40.30 -27.96 19.71
C ALA A 40 39.34 -27.98 20.92
N PRO A 41 38.04 -27.74 20.71
CA PRO A 41 37.14 -28.90 20.67
C PRO A 41 36.01 -28.79 19.63
N THR A 42 35.47 -29.96 19.35
CA THR A 42 34.31 -30.31 18.54
C THR A 42 33.05 -29.55 18.95
N THR A 43 32.42 -28.84 18.02
CA THR A 43 31.00 -28.47 18.11
C THR A 43 30.34 -28.53 16.74
N THR A 44 29.30 -29.35 16.66
CA THR A 44 28.31 -29.48 15.59
C THR A 44 27.68 -28.12 15.27
N THR A 45 27.97 -27.57 14.08
CA THR A 45 27.29 -26.37 13.57
C THR A 45 26.00 -26.78 12.90
N THR A 46 24.90 -26.72 13.66
CA THR A 46 23.54 -26.69 13.14
C THR A 46 23.44 -25.56 12.11
N SER A 47 22.98 -25.88 10.90
CA SER A 47 22.62 -24.87 9.90
C SER A 47 21.60 -23.92 10.51
N ALA A 48 22.01 -22.69 10.78
CA ALA A 48 21.09 -21.62 11.09
C ALA A 48 20.32 -21.28 9.81
N THR A 49 19.11 -21.83 9.70
CA THR A 49 18.08 -21.31 8.80
C THR A 49 17.95 -19.82 9.09
N PRO A 50 17.94 -18.93 8.07
CA PRO A 50 17.61 -17.53 8.28
C PRO A 50 16.21 -17.49 8.91
N ALA A 51 16.13 -17.04 10.17
CA ALA A 51 14.86 -16.68 10.77
C ALA A 51 14.29 -15.53 9.92
N SER A 52 13.31 -15.86 9.08
CA SER A 52 12.47 -14.86 8.44
C SER A 52 11.86 -14.07 9.57
N THR A 53 12.39 -12.87 9.80
CA THR A 53 11.87 -11.94 10.79
C THR A 53 10.60 -11.41 10.16
N THR A 54 9.49 -12.12 10.36
CA THR A 54 8.16 -11.58 10.09
C THR A 54 7.99 -10.48 11.11
N THR A 55 8.26 -9.23 10.72
CA THR A 55 7.88 -8.08 11.52
C THR A 55 6.37 -8.16 11.63
N ALA A 56 5.88 -8.63 12.78
CA ALA A 56 4.47 -8.73 13.08
C ALA A 56 3.91 -7.31 13.02
N THR A 57 3.33 -6.97 11.88
CA THR A 57 2.66 -5.69 11.67
C THR A 57 1.46 -5.71 12.59
N ALA A 58 1.46 -4.90 13.65
CA ALA A 58 0.42 -5.01 14.64
C ALA A 58 -0.94 -4.69 13.99
N THR A 59 -1.88 -5.58 14.28
CA THR A 59 -3.21 -5.54 13.72
C THR A 59 -4.07 -4.60 14.56
N PRO A 60 -4.88 -3.73 13.94
CA PRO A 60 -5.86 -2.97 14.70
C PRO A 60 -6.88 -3.92 15.36
N VAL A 61 -7.67 -3.40 16.30
CA VAL A 61 -8.63 -4.20 17.06
C VAL A 61 -10.04 -3.75 16.72
N ALA A 62 -10.90 -4.70 16.38
CA ALA A 62 -12.31 -4.41 16.13
C ALA A 62 -13.03 -4.06 17.44
N SER A 63 -13.81 -2.98 17.44
CA SER A 63 -14.58 -2.46 18.57
C SER A 63 -16.07 -2.36 18.24
N ASP A 64 -16.91 -2.19 19.26
CA ASP A 64 -18.37 -2.02 19.18
C ASP A 64 -18.77 -0.53 19.09
N ASN A 65 -18.19 0.23 18.16
CA ASN A 65 -18.35 1.69 18.12
C ASN A 65 -19.66 2.12 17.42
N GLY A 66 -20.79 1.45 17.71
CA GLY A 66 -22.08 1.78 17.10
C GLY A 66 -22.30 1.20 15.70
N CYS A 67 -21.48 0.23 15.29
CA CYS A 67 -21.69 -0.54 14.08
C CYS A 67 -22.86 -1.50 14.27
N LYS A 68 -24.06 -1.12 13.81
CA LYS A 68 -25.27 -1.93 14.01
C LYS A 68 -25.13 -3.29 13.31
N PRO A 69 -25.17 -4.42 14.03
CA PRO A 69 -25.08 -5.74 13.41
C PRO A 69 -26.32 -6.01 12.54
N ASN A 70 -26.12 -6.70 11.43
CA ASN A 70 -27.23 -7.30 10.70
C ASN A 70 -27.87 -8.38 11.58
N PRO A 71 -29.20 -8.42 11.77
CA PRO A 71 -29.83 -9.51 12.52
C PRO A 71 -29.65 -10.87 11.86
N ALA A 72 -29.54 -10.94 10.53
CA ALA A 72 -29.31 -12.17 9.79
C ALA A 72 -27.87 -12.69 9.99
N THR A 73 -27.68 -13.98 9.76
CA THR A 73 -26.38 -14.65 9.79
C THR A 73 -26.21 -15.47 8.52
N ALA A 74 -25.09 -15.29 7.85
CA ALA A 74 -24.72 -15.99 6.63
C ALA A 74 -23.28 -16.54 6.74
N PRO A 75 -22.96 -17.64 6.04
CA PRO A 75 -21.58 -18.10 5.91
C PRO A 75 -20.72 -17.09 5.12
N VAL A 76 -19.39 -17.23 5.21
CA VAL A 76 -18.48 -16.43 4.37
C VAL A 76 -18.74 -16.77 2.90
N PRO A 77 -19.02 -15.76 2.05
CA PRO A 77 -19.30 -16.00 0.64
C PRO A 77 -18.03 -16.45 -0.09
N THR A 78 -18.22 -17.27 -1.11
CA THR A 78 -17.17 -17.57 -2.10
C THR A 78 -17.33 -16.60 -3.27
N ALA A 79 -16.23 -16.03 -3.75
CA ALA A 79 -16.20 -15.18 -4.93
C ALA A 79 -15.06 -15.61 -5.87
N ASP A 80 -15.05 -15.07 -7.08
CA ASP A 80 -13.89 -15.23 -7.97
C ASP A 80 -12.72 -14.40 -7.45
N PRO A 81 -11.46 -14.87 -7.55
CA PRO A 81 -10.30 -14.09 -7.11
C PRO A 81 -10.31 -12.68 -7.71
N TYR A 82 -10.05 -11.67 -6.89
CA TYR A 82 -10.12 -10.24 -7.22
C TYR A 82 -11.51 -9.69 -7.55
N GLY A 83 -12.54 -10.53 -7.51
CA GLY A 83 -13.94 -10.15 -7.62
C GLY A 83 -14.48 -9.57 -6.31
N SER A 84 -15.60 -8.84 -6.42
CA SER A 84 -16.34 -8.37 -5.26
C SER A 84 -17.32 -9.42 -4.77
N VAL A 85 -17.48 -9.55 -3.45
CA VAL A 85 -18.57 -10.36 -2.87
C VAL A 85 -19.93 -9.71 -3.17
N PRO A 86 -21.04 -10.48 -3.11
CA PRO A 86 -22.38 -9.92 -3.28
C PRO A 86 -22.61 -8.71 -2.37
N ALA A 87 -23.30 -7.69 -2.87
CA ALA A 87 -23.50 -6.44 -2.13
C ALA A 87 -24.19 -6.62 -0.75
N ALA A 88 -24.99 -7.68 -0.60
CA ALA A 88 -25.64 -8.02 0.68
C ALA A 88 -24.63 -8.49 1.76
N ASP A 89 -23.47 -8.97 1.35
CA ASP A 89 -22.41 -9.50 2.23
C ASP A 89 -21.29 -8.47 2.46
N GLN A 90 -21.26 -7.38 1.68
CA GLN A 90 -20.22 -6.36 1.81
C GLN A 90 -20.27 -5.61 3.15
N VAL A 91 -19.08 -5.28 3.66
CA VAL A 91 -18.91 -4.38 4.80
C VAL A 91 -19.00 -2.93 4.35
N ARG A 92 -19.38 -2.04 5.27
CA ARG A 92 -19.38 -0.60 5.01
C ARG A 92 -18.00 -0.01 5.29
N VAL A 93 -17.44 0.67 4.29
CA VAL A 93 -16.19 1.43 4.41
C VAL A 93 -16.48 2.92 4.29
N SER A 94 -15.77 3.74 5.07
CA SER A 94 -15.79 5.19 4.95
C SER A 94 -14.40 5.76 5.14
N LEU A 95 -14.10 6.83 4.40
CA LEU A 95 -12.85 7.58 4.52
C LEU A 95 -13.13 8.99 5.03
N SER A 96 -12.24 9.48 5.90
CA SER A 96 -12.16 10.86 6.37
C SER A 96 -10.69 11.28 6.46
N GLY A 97 -10.40 12.56 6.71
CA GLY A 97 -9.04 13.00 7.10
C GLY A 97 -8.31 13.89 6.10
N ALA A 98 -8.18 13.54 4.81
CA ALA A 98 -7.67 14.51 3.84
C ALA A 98 -8.80 15.52 3.64
N PRO A 99 -8.64 16.81 3.99
CA PRO A 99 -9.76 17.73 4.16
C PRO A 99 -10.64 17.60 2.92
N SER A 100 -11.94 17.35 3.11
CA SER A 100 -12.94 17.15 2.07
C SER A 100 -12.97 18.33 1.09
N GLY A 101 -11.98 18.40 0.19
CA GLY A 101 -11.49 19.65 -0.41
C GLY A 101 -10.02 19.60 -0.84
N THR A 102 -9.21 20.53 -0.33
CA THR A 102 -7.88 20.86 -0.86
C THR A 102 -6.74 20.46 0.07
N VAL A 103 -5.81 19.67 -0.46
CA VAL A 103 -4.54 19.31 0.15
C VAL A 103 -3.45 20.29 -0.31
N LYS A 104 -2.61 20.72 0.63
CA LYS A 104 -1.44 21.54 0.34
C LYS A 104 -0.18 20.67 0.31
N VAL A 105 0.68 20.87 -0.69
CA VAL A 105 1.96 20.15 -0.80
C VAL A 105 3.07 21.01 -0.20
N ASP A 106 3.05 21.16 1.12
CA ASP A 106 4.07 21.91 1.88
C ASP A 106 5.04 20.98 2.64
N GLY A 107 4.98 19.67 2.36
CA GLY A 107 5.76 18.65 3.03
C GLY A 107 5.13 18.11 4.32
N ALA A 108 4.00 18.68 4.79
CA ALA A 108 3.26 18.11 5.90
C ALA A 108 2.53 16.81 5.48
N PRO A 109 2.51 15.76 6.34
CA PRO A 109 1.71 14.58 6.09
C PRO A 109 0.21 14.89 6.08
N VAL A 110 -0.51 14.28 5.15
CA VAL A 110 -1.97 14.29 5.07
C VAL A 110 -2.50 13.08 5.81
N GLU A 111 -3.33 13.30 6.81
CA GLU A 111 -3.96 12.22 7.56
C GLU A 111 -5.21 11.70 6.86
N VAL A 112 -5.42 10.39 6.82
CA VAL A 112 -6.64 9.75 6.31
C VAL A 112 -7.05 8.65 7.29
N ASP A 113 -8.26 8.75 7.82
CA ASP A 113 -8.88 7.73 8.66
C ASP A 113 -9.81 6.86 7.79
N MET A 114 -9.55 5.56 7.77
CA MET A 114 -10.40 4.53 7.17
C MET A 114 -11.20 3.85 8.27
N THR A 115 -12.52 4.02 8.27
CA THR A 115 -13.42 3.31 9.17
C THR A 115 -14.14 2.20 8.42
N VAL A 116 -14.05 0.99 8.94
CA VAL A 116 -14.73 -0.19 8.44
C VAL A 116 -15.74 -0.65 9.47
N CYS A 117 -16.98 -0.85 9.07
CA CYS A 117 -18.05 -1.38 9.91
C CYS A 117 -18.63 -2.63 9.23
N ASN A 118 -18.52 -3.78 9.91
CA ASN A 118 -19.18 -4.99 9.46
C ASN A 118 -20.64 -5.02 9.92
N ASN A 119 -21.49 -4.38 9.12
CA ASN A 119 -22.94 -4.43 9.22
C ASN A 119 -23.56 -5.48 8.28
N SER A 120 -22.75 -6.41 7.76
CA SER A 120 -23.19 -7.52 6.89
C SER A 120 -23.76 -8.69 7.73
N PRO A 121 -24.43 -9.68 7.13
CA PRO A 121 -24.81 -10.92 7.83
C PRO A 121 -23.62 -11.86 8.08
N VAL A 122 -22.43 -11.56 7.55
CA VAL A 122 -21.26 -12.42 7.56
C VAL A 122 -20.30 -11.99 8.68
N SER A 123 -19.75 -12.95 9.41
CA SER A 123 -18.58 -12.70 10.28
C SER A 123 -17.33 -13.08 9.52
N TYR A 124 -16.51 -12.09 9.16
CA TYR A 124 -15.27 -12.33 8.42
C TYR A 124 -14.15 -12.75 9.39
N PRO A 125 -13.62 -13.98 9.29
CA PRO A 125 -12.61 -14.49 10.22
C PRO A 125 -11.25 -13.83 10.03
N ASN A 126 -10.99 -13.30 8.83
CA ASN A 126 -9.76 -12.61 8.50
C ASN A 126 -10.02 -11.60 7.37
N VAL A 127 -9.62 -10.35 7.58
CA VAL A 127 -9.70 -9.26 6.59
C VAL A 127 -8.38 -8.51 6.53
N GLY A 128 -7.98 -8.11 5.34
CA GLY A 128 -6.89 -7.17 5.10
C GLY A 128 -7.41 -5.79 4.70
N PHE A 129 -6.63 -4.75 4.99
CA PHE A 129 -6.96 -3.38 4.61
C PHE A 129 -6.00 -2.87 3.55
N VAL A 130 -6.58 -2.29 2.52
CA VAL A 130 -5.86 -1.72 1.39
C VAL A 130 -6.17 -0.23 1.34
N LEU A 131 -5.13 0.61 1.26
CA LEU A 131 -5.25 2.01 0.93
C LEU A 131 -4.44 2.26 -0.34
N VAL A 132 -5.08 2.77 -1.38
CA VAL A 132 -4.44 3.05 -2.67
C VAL A 132 -4.65 4.51 -3.05
N LEU A 133 -3.65 5.06 -3.72
CA LEU A 133 -3.81 6.34 -4.38
C LEU A 133 -4.55 6.11 -5.70
N ASP A 134 -5.68 6.80 -5.85
CA ASP A 134 -6.41 6.82 -7.10
C ASP A 134 -5.69 7.71 -8.11
N HIS A 135 -6.14 7.66 -9.36
CA HIS A 135 -5.61 8.46 -10.45
C HIS A 135 -5.48 9.94 -10.05
N CYS A 136 -4.29 10.51 -10.23
CA CYS A 136 -3.99 11.90 -9.93
C CYS A 136 -3.49 12.65 -11.17
N THR A 137 -4.14 13.78 -11.48
CA THR A 137 -3.60 14.75 -12.44
C THR A 137 -2.51 15.65 -11.83
N CYS A 138 -2.13 15.36 -10.59
CA CYS A 138 -1.15 16.11 -9.81
C CYS A 138 0.29 15.60 -10.02
N VAL A 139 0.54 14.70 -10.97
CA VAL A 139 1.88 14.21 -11.30
C VAL A 139 2.10 14.35 -12.80
N ALA A 140 3.28 14.84 -13.18
CA ALA A 140 3.69 14.92 -14.57
C ALA A 140 4.20 13.54 -15.03
N GLY A 141 3.55 12.94 -16.04
CA GLY A 141 4.03 11.68 -16.60
C GLY A 141 2.97 10.90 -17.36
N PRO A 142 3.37 9.81 -18.04
CA PRO A 142 2.44 8.93 -18.74
C PRO A 142 1.61 8.06 -17.78
N LEU A 143 2.07 7.89 -16.53
CA LEU A 143 1.37 7.17 -15.49
C LEU A 143 0.80 8.18 -14.47
N PRO A 144 -0.52 8.39 -14.46
CA PRO A 144 -1.17 9.44 -13.70
C PRO A 144 -1.46 8.99 -12.26
N PHE A 145 -0.42 8.57 -11.52
CA PHE A 145 -0.56 8.15 -10.12
C PHE A 145 0.21 9.10 -9.23
N ALA A 146 -0.37 9.46 -8.09
CA ALA A 146 0.33 10.26 -7.09
C ALA A 146 1.54 9.49 -6.54
N HIS A 147 2.69 10.13 -6.47
CA HIS A 147 3.89 9.57 -5.83
C HIS A 147 3.97 10.02 -4.38
N GLY A 148 4.59 9.21 -3.52
CA GLY A 148 4.78 9.59 -2.13
C GLY A 148 5.17 8.44 -1.23
N VAL A 149 4.89 8.61 0.06
CA VAL A 149 5.01 7.58 1.09
C VAL A 149 3.68 7.49 1.82
N VAL A 150 3.14 6.27 1.94
CA VAL A 150 1.99 5.97 2.80
C VAL A 150 2.51 5.28 4.04
N GLN A 151 2.08 5.77 5.20
CA GLN A 151 2.33 5.13 6.47
C GLN A 151 1.01 4.85 7.17
N ARG A 152 0.97 3.79 7.98
CA ARG A 152 -0.18 3.44 8.81
C ARG A 152 0.21 3.58 10.27
N TYR A 153 -0.68 4.17 11.07
CA TYR A 153 -0.49 4.22 12.51
C TYR A 153 -0.71 2.83 13.10
N ASP A 154 0.29 2.35 13.84
CA ASP A 154 0.21 1.15 14.64
C ASP A 154 -0.10 1.55 16.10
N PRO A 155 -1.30 1.23 16.61
CA PRO A 155 -1.68 1.58 17.98
C PRO A 155 -0.95 0.75 19.04
N ALA A 156 -0.36 -0.39 18.70
CA ALA A 156 0.38 -1.23 19.64
C ALA A 156 1.79 -0.66 19.89
N THR A 157 2.44 -0.16 18.83
CA THR A 157 3.78 0.44 18.94
C THR A 157 3.78 1.96 19.05
N LEU A 158 2.60 2.59 18.87
CA LEU A 158 2.39 4.04 18.82
C LEU A 158 3.25 4.73 17.75
N LYS A 159 3.52 4.02 16.64
CA LYS A 159 4.38 4.48 15.54
C LYS A 159 3.70 4.37 14.20
N TYR A 160 4.16 5.18 13.26
CA TYR A 160 3.82 5.03 11.85
C TYR A 160 4.73 3.98 11.22
N VAL A 161 4.14 3.03 10.50
CA VAL A 161 4.84 1.99 9.74
C VAL A 161 4.59 2.19 8.26
N ASP A 162 5.62 2.04 7.44
CA ASP A 162 5.49 2.17 5.99
C ASP A 162 4.56 1.08 5.45
N VAL A 163 3.67 1.49 4.55
CA VAL A 163 2.77 0.61 3.83
C VAL A 163 3.17 0.61 2.36
N PRO A 164 3.32 -0.57 1.72
CA PRO A 164 3.57 -0.64 0.29
C PRO A 164 2.51 0.14 -0.48
N LEU A 165 2.95 1.14 -1.24
CA LEU A 165 2.09 1.94 -2.08
C LEU A 165 1.55 1.09 -3.22
N SER A 166 0.24 0.97 -3.27
CA SER A 166 -0.47 0.34 -4.37
C SER A 166 -1.25 1.40 -5.15
N TYR A 167 -1.37 1.20 -6.46
CA TYR A 167 -1.95 2.17 -7.38
C TYR A 167 -3.21 1.60 -8.05
N ALA A 168 -4.32 2.33 -7.97
CA ALA A 168 -5.55 1.95 -8.65
C ALA A 168 -5.49 2.35 -10.14
N GLY A 169 -4.94 1.48 -10.98
CA GLY A 169 -4.97 1.70 -12.44
C GLY A 169 -4.48 0.55 -13.32
N GLY A 170 -3.97 -0.54 -12.73
CA GLY A 170 -3.59 -1.76 -13.44
C GLY A 170 -4.67 -2.85 -13.51
N GLY A 171 -5.78 -2.70 -12.77
CA GLY A 171 -6.73 -3.78 -12.51
C GLY A 171 -7.05 -3.86 -11.02
N MET A 172 -7.45 -5.03 -10.54
CA MET A 172 -7.76 -5.33 -9.12
C MET A 172 -6.60 -6.06 -8.42
N ASP A 173 -5.44 -6.16 -9.06
CA ASP A 173 -4.21 -6.78 -8.56
C ASP A 173 -3.70 -6.14 -7.26
N PHE A 174 -3.96 -4.84 -7.07
CA PHE A 174 -3.63 -4.12 -5.85
C PHE A 174 -4.32 -4.69 -4.59
N LEU A 175 -5.41 -5.46 -4.74
CA LEU A 175 -6.08 -6.13 -3.62
C LEU A 175 -5.23 -7.21 -2.97
N SER A 176 -4.12 -7.63 -3.58
CA SER A 176 -3.15 -8.56 -2.98
C SER A 176 -2.13 -7.88 -2.05
N ALA A 177 -2.05 -6.54 -2.05
CA ALA A 177 -1.07 -5.76 -1.31
C ALA A 177 -1.61 -5.20 0.02
N TYR A 178 -2.59 -5.89 0.62
CA TYR A 178 -3.17 -5.49 1.90
C TYR A 178 -2.16 -5.53 3.04
N THR A 179 -2.41 -4.68 4.03
CA THR A 179 -1.67 -4.68 5.29
C THR A 179 -2.61 -4.99 6.44
N ALA A 180 -2.04 -5.51 7.54
CA ALA A 180 -2.70 -5.83 8.79
C ALA A 180 -3.95 -6.71 8.68
N GLN A 181 -3.85 -7.92 9.22
CA GLN A 181 -4.88 -8.94 9.13
C GLN A 181 -5.55 -9.15 10.48
N GLN A 182 -6.87 -8.97 10.55
CA GLN A 182 -7.68 -9.23 11.74
C GLN A 182 -8.98 -9.95 11.41
N PRO A 183 -9.57 -10.65 12.38
CA PRO A 183 -11.00 -10.91 12.35
C PRO A 183 -11.80 -9.60 12.36
N LEU A 184 -12.89 -9.59 11.62
CA LEU A 184 -13.90 -8.53 11.65
C LEU A 184 -15.28 -9.16 11.88
N PRO A 185 -15.63 -9.47 13.15
CA PRO A 185 -16.92 -10.05 13.49
C PRO A 185 -18.08 -9.12 13.14
N LYS A 186 -19.26 -9.70 12.97
CA LYS A 186 -20.50 -8.93 12.75
C LYS A 186 -20.74 -7.92 13.88
N GLY A 187 -21.15 -6.71 13.50
CA GLY A 187 -21.40 -5.61 14.43
C GLY A 187 -20.14 -4.97 15.00
N LYS A 188 -18.95 -5.35 14.51
CA LYS A 188 -17.71 -4.70 14.91
C LYS A 188 -17.22 -3.74 13.84
N SER A 189 -16.51 -2.73 14.31
CA SER A 189 -15.88 -1.70 13.50
C SER A 189 -14.40 -1.57 13.83
N VAL A 190 -13.62 -1.17 12.85
CA VAL A 190 -12.21 -0.82 13.04
C VAL A 190 -11.93 0.49 12.33
N THR A 191 -11.10 1.33 12.96
CA THR A 191 -10.59 2.54 12.32
C THR A 191 -9.08 2.41 12.19
N LEU A 192 -8.58 2.60 10.98
CA LEU A 192 -7.17 2.63 10.66
C LEU A 192 -6.80 4.06 10.26
N ARG A 193 -5.73 4.56 10.85
CA ARG A 193 -5.20 5.88 10.54
C ARG A 193 -4.00 5.75 9.62
N TYR A 194 -3.99 6.53 8.57
CA TYR A 194 -2.93 6.59 7.58
C TYR A 194 -2.40 8.01 7.46
N TRP A 195 -1.11 8.12 7.18
CA TRP A 195 -0.47 9.35 6.76
C TRP A 195 0.03 9.20 5.35
N PHE A 196 -0.13 10.25 4.56
CA PHE A 196 0.38 10.32 3.21
C PHE A 196 1.25 11.56 3.03
N VAL A 197 2.46 11.37 2.55
CA VAL A 197 3.36 12.45 2.18
C VAL A 197 3.52 12.43 0.67
N PHE A 198 3.06 13.50 0.01
CA PHE A 198 3.24 13.70 -1.43
C PHE A 198 4.72 13.86 -1.75
N ALA A 199 5.16 13.29 -2.87
CA ALA A 199 6.48 13.56 -3.40
C ALA A 199 6.62 15.03 -3.86
N GLN A 200 7.84 15.57 -3.82
CA GLN A 200 8.11 16.98 -4.11
C GLN A 200 7.83 17.39 -5.57
N ASP A 201 7.74 16.42 -6.48
CA ASP A 201 7.39 16.63 -7.90
C ASP A 201 5.87 16.73 -8.14
N THR A 202 5.06 16.62 -7.08
CA THR A 202 3.61 16.78 -7.18
C THR A 202 3.26 18.23 -7.57
N ILE A 203 2.42 18.40 -8.59
CA ILE A 203 1.89 19.68 -9.06
C ILE A 203 0.42 19.87 -8.63
N SER A 204 -0.12 21.09 -8.79
CA SER A 204 -1.55 21.30 -8.56
C SER A 204 -2.41 20.45 -9.51
N GLY A 205 -3.47 19.85 -8.98
CA GLY A 205 -4.28 18.90 -9.74
C GLY A 205 -5.41 18.29 -8.93
N LYS A 206 -6.04 17.24 -9.46
CA LYS A 206 -7.09 16.47 -8.78
C LYS A 206 -6.61 15.05 -8.57
N GLY A 207 -6.93 14.48 -7.42
CA GLY A 207 -6.62 13.11 -7.10
C GLY A 207 -7.70 12.49 -6.22
N GLY A 208 -7.40 11.28 -5.74
CA GLY A 208 -8.24 10.62 -4.76
C GLY A 208 -7.46 9.56 -4.00
N VAL A 209 -8.04 9.14 -2.90
CA VAL A 209 -7.64 7.95 -2.15
C VAL A 209 -8.80 6.96 -2.23
N ARG A 210 -8.49 5.70 -2.49
CA ARG A 210 -9.44 4.60 -2.38
C ARG A 210 -8.99 3.69 -1.24
N ALA A 211 -9.96 3.21 -0.47
CA ALA A 211 -9.74 2.20 0.54
C ALA A 211 -10.61 1.00 0.24
N ASP A 212 -10.03 -0.19 0.33
CA ASP A 212 -10.72 -1.46 0.12
C ASP A 212 -10.42 -2.41 1.27
N VAL A 213 -11.38 -3.27 1.57
CA VAL A 213 -11.27 -4.33 2.56
C VAL A 213 -11.36 -5.64 1.81
N VAL A 214 -10.44 -6.56 2.10
CA VAL A 214 -10.31 -7.80 1.34
C VAL A 214 -10.29 -9.02 2.24
N THR A 215 -10.70 -10.18 1.73
CA THR A 215 -10.41 -11.48 2.34
C THR A 215 -9.07 -12.00 1.81
N PRO A 216 -8.05 -12.22 2.66
CA PRO A 216 -6.74 -12.75 2.23
C PRO A 216 -6.80 -14.08 1.46
N ASP A 217 -7.71 -14.97 1.85
CA ASP A 217 -7.87 -16.29 1.26
C ASP A 217 -8.67 -16.20 -0.04
N GLY A 218 -7.96 -16.00 -1.16
CA GLY A 218 -8.57 -15.56 -2.40
C GLY A 218 -8.89 -14.07 -2.28
N PRO A 219 -8.03 -13.16 -2.76
CA PRO A 219 -8.19 -11.72 -2.52
C PRO A 219 -9.48 -11.22 -3.16
N HIS A 220 -10.60 -11.21 -2.43
CA HIS A 220 -11.89 -10.72 -2.89
C HIS A 220 -12.19 -9.40 -2.19
N ASP A 221 -12.77 -8.46 -2.92
CA ASP A 221 -13.22 -7.18 -2.37
C ASP A 221 -14.51 -7.40 -1.58
N ILE A 222 -14.46 -7.10 -0.28
CA ILE A 222 -15.62 -7.17 0.62
C ILE A 222 -16.19 -5.81 0.96
N GLY A 223 -15.66 -4.73 0.39
CA GLY A 223 -16.19 -3.38 0.54
C GLY A 223 -15.11 -2.34 0.33
N GLY A 224 -15.50 -1.18 -0.19
CA GLY A 224 -14.58 -0.09 -0.45
C GLY A 224 -15.22 1.29 -0.41
N ALA A 225 -14.36 2.31 -0.33
CA ALA A 225 -14.74 3.71 -0.35
C ALA A 225 -13.71 4.54 -1.13
N LYS A 226 -14.15 5.68 -1.64
CA LYS A 226 -13.29 6.65 -2.33
C LYS A 226 -13.46 8.03 -1.72
N LEU A 227 -12.36 8.76 -1.64
CA LEU A 227 -12.31 10.16 -1.20
C LEU A 227 -11.50 10.96 -2.23
N SER A 228 -12.16 11.91 -2.89
CA SER A 228 -11.49 12.81 -3.84
C SER A 228 -10.89 14.03 -3.12
N PHE A 229 -9.77 14.54 -3.64
CA PHE A 229 -9.13 15.76 -3.16
C PHE A 229 -8.57 16.59 -4.33
N THR A 230 -8.30 17.86 -4.05
CA THR A 230 -7.55 18.76 -4.94
C THR A 230 -6.19 19.04 -4.34
N VAL A 231 -5.14 19.10 -5.16
CA VAL A 231 -3.78 19.44 -4.74
C VAL A 231 -3.49 20.91 -5.08
N SER A 232 -2.93 21.66 -4.14
CA SER A 232 -2.51 23.05 -4.29
C SER A 232 -1.12 23.30 -3.71
N HIS A 233 -0.46 24.33 -4.22
CA HIS A 233 0.81 24.86 -3.72
C HIS A 233 0.56 26.23 -3.06
#